data_AF-A0A4Y2LFX4-F1
#
_entry.id   AF-A0A4Y2LFX4-F1
#
_cell.length_a   1.000
_cell.length_b   1.000
_cell.length_c   1.000
_cell.angle_alpha   90.00
_cell.angle_beta   90.00
_cell.angle_gamma   90.00
#
_symmetry.space_group_name_H-M   'P 1'
#
loop_
_entity.id
_entity.type
_entity.pdbx_description
1 polymer ?
#
loop_
_entity_poly.entity_id
_entity_poly.type
_entity_poly.pdbx_seq_one_letter_code
_entity_poly.pdbx_strand_id
1 'polypeptide(L)'
;MSIKSSFTLKIKKGKGMAGDEAQLICAEKSFELECFKLYDRLISEIKSRSDIYHTISSDFSFLSGKALNESSVSYLKKCAADFGAKYNRDIDTLKLESEVATFKFRVKELVKNISTDSHLDILKVISKYGLRNAYPNIETALRIFMTMSVRVASCELSFSKLKVIRNYLRSSMGESRLSNLTILSIEYEKASKLDFNEVIDEFALFTARKLKL
;
A
#
# COMPACT_ATOMS: atom_id res chain seq x y z
N MET A 1 -21.83 13.29 30.81
CA MET A 1 -22.27 11.88 30.83
C MET A 1 -21.05 11.05 31.17
N SER A 2 -20.91 10.65 32.44
CA SER A 2 -19.69 10.03 32.97
C SER A 2 -19.71 8.53 32.65
N ILE A 3 -18.84 8.09 31.74
CA ILE A 3 -18.68 6.68 31.41
C ILE A 3 -17.83 6.07 32.52
N LYS A 4 -18.48 5.46 33.53
CA LYS A 4 -17.81 4.56 34.48
C LYS A 4 -17.39 3.31 33.71
N SER A 5 -16.11 3.28 33.34
CA SER A 5 -15.46 2.12 32.75
C SER A 5 -15.15 1.10 33.86
N SER A 6 -16.04 0.13 34.06
CA SER A 6 -15.82 -0.97 35.00
C SER A 6 -15.01 -2.08 34.32
N PHE A 7 -13.68 -1.93 34.25
CA PHE A 7 -12.77 -3.02 33.90
C PHE A 7 -12.19 -3.64 35.16
N THR A 8 -12.42 -4.94 35.35
CA THR A 8 -11.90 -5.70 36.49
C THR A 8 -10.50 -6.22 36.18
N LEU A 9 -9.48 -5.57 36.73
CA LEU A 9 -8.12 -6.11 36.78
C LEU A 9 -8.09 -7.31 37.76
N LYS A 10 -7.81 -8.52 37.26
CA LYS A 10 -7.55 -9.69 38.12
C LYS A 10 -6.14 -9.60 38.69
N ILE A 11 -6.00 -8.95 39.85
CA ILE A 11 -4.77 -8.97 40.65
C ILE A 11 -4.89 -10.11 41.68
N LYS A 12 -3.85 -10.94 41.78
CA LYS A 12 -3.75 -12.08 42.70
C LYS A 12 -3.66 -11.53 44.14
N LYS A 13 -4.73 -11.68 44.95
CA LYS A 13 -4.84 -11.13 46.32
C LYS A 13 -3.72 -11.63 47.25
N GLY A 14 -2.79 -10.74 47.58
CA GLY A 14 -1.99 -10.79 48.82
C GLY A 14 -2.68 -9.94 49.89
N LYS A 15 -2.58 -10.33 51.16
CA LYS A 15 -3.38 -9.79 52.27
C LYS A 15 -2.73 -8.52 52.86
N GLY A 16 -3.31 -7.32 52.65
CA GLY A 16 -2.86 -6.08 53.32
C GLY A 16 -3.71 -4.82 53.03
N MET A 17 -4.59 -4.46 53.96
CA MET A 17 -5.55 -3.34 53.87
C MET A 17 -4.89 -1.96 54.09
N ALA A 18 -4.07 -1.51 53.13
CA ALA A 18 -3.63 -0.12 52.90
C ALA A 18 -2.64 -0.07 51.71
N GLY A 19 -1.83 -1.12 51.58
CA GLY A 19 -0.91 -1.31 50.44
C GLY A 19 -1.61 -1.63 49.13
N ASP A 20 -2.77 -2.30 49.19
CA ASP A 20 -3.52 -2.72 47.98
C ASP A 20 -4.10 -1.53 47.19
N GLU A 21 -4.64 -0.48 47.85
CA GLU A 21 -5.20 0.69 47.15
C GLU A 21 -4.10 1.55 46.50
N ALA A 22 -2.97 1.76 47.19
CA ALA A 22 -1.82 2.47 46.63
C ALA A 22 -1.17 1.69 45.47
N GLN A 23 -1.12 0.35 45.55
CA GLN A 23 -0.64 -0.51 44.47
C GLN A 23 -1.60 -0.53 43.27
N LEU A 24 -2.92 -0.50 43.51
CA LEU A 24 -3.94 -0.38 42.46
C LEU A 24 -3.83 0.96 41.72
N ILE A 25 -3.71 2.08 42.45
CA ILE A 25 -3.53 3.42 41.85
C ILE A 25 -2.20 3.51 41.08
N CYS A 26 -1.14 2.86 41.59
CA CYS A 26 0.15 2.79 40.90
C CYS A 26 0.07 1.96 39.60
N ALA A 27 -0.63 0.82 39.63
CA ALA A 27 -0.87 -0.01 38.47
C ALA A 27 -1.76 0.69 37.43
N GLU A 28 -2.78 1.42 37.86
CA GLU A 28 -3.68 2.19 37.00
C GLU A 28 -2.93 3.33 36.29
N LYS A 29 -2.13 4.11 37.02
CA LYS A 29 -1.26 5.14 36.43
C LYS A 29 -0.18 4.55 35.52
N SER A 30 0.37 3.39 35.86
CA SER A 30 1.34 2.69 35.00
C SER A 30 0.70 2.25 33.69
N PHE A 31 -0.52 1.71 33.76
CA PHE A 31 -1.29 1.32 32.57
C PHE A 31 -1.69 2.53 31.73
N GLU A 32 -2.09 3.64 32.37
CA GLU A 32 -2.41 4.90 31.71
C GLU A 32 -1.19 5.47 30.97
N LEU A 33 -0.02 5.47 31.60
CA LEU A 33 1.26 5.85 30.97
C LEU A 33 1.62 4.93 29.80
N GLU A 34 1.34 3.63 29.90
CA GLU A 34 1.55 2.69 28.80
C GLU A 34 0.59 2.96 27.63
N CYS A 35 -0.67 3.29 27.93
CA CYS A 35 -1.65 3.72 26.92
C CYS A 35 -1.20 5.00 26.22
N PHE A 36 -0.74 6.01 26.95
CA PHE A 36 -0.21 7.24 26.33
C PHE A 36 1.00 6.97 25.44
N LYS A 37 1.94 6.11 25.86
CA LYS A 37 3.06 5.68 25.00
C LYS A 37 2.59 5.00 23.71
N LEU A 38 1.52 4.20 23.77
CA LEU A 38 0.93 3.58 22.60
C LEU A 38 0.28 4.61 21.67
N TYR A 39 -0.46 5.58 22.22
CA TYR A 39 -1.06 6.66 21.43
C TYR A 39 0.00 7.53 20.76
N ASP A 40 1.03 7.94 21.48
CA ASP A 40 2.12 8.74 20.94
C ASP A 40 2.85 8.01 19.81
N ARG A 41 3.11 6.71 19.99
CA ARG A 41 3.69 5.87 18.93
C ARG A 41 2.77 5.81 17.71
N LEU A 42 1.48 5.57 17.91
CA LEU A 42 0.51 5.50 16.81
C LEU A 42 0.46 6.83 16.04
N ILE A 43 0.41 7.96 16.75
CA ILE A 43 0.43 9.30 16.15
C ILE A 43 1.73 9.52 15.37
N SER A 44 2.88 9.17 15.96
CA SER A 44 4.18 9.35 15.32
C SER A 44 4.31 8.50 14.04
N GLU A 45 3.84 7.26 14.06
CA GLU A 45 3.86 6.36 12.90
C GLU A 45 2.94 6.87 11.78
N ILE A 46 1.72 7.33 12.12
CA ILE A 46 0.78 7.90 11.14
C ILE A 46 1.38 9.15 10.50
N LYS A 47 1.98 10.04 11.30
CA LYS A 47 2.64 11.26 10.78
C LYS A 47 3.78 10.91 9.84
N SER A 48 4.67 10.02 10.28
CA SER A 48 5.81 9.59 9.47
C SER A 48 5.36 9.01 8.11
N ARG A 49 4.31 8.17 8.09
CA ARG A 49 3.75 7.64 6.84
C ARG A 49 3.11 8.73 5.98
N SER A 50 2.37 9.65 6.59
CA SER A 50 1.77 10.80 5.90
C SER A 50 2.82 11.65 5.20
N ASP A 51 3.96 11.91 5.85
CA ASP A 51 5.06 12.71 5.29
C ASP A 51 5.68 12.02 4.06
N ILE A 52 5.83 10.69 4.11
CA ILE A 52 6.30 9.89 2.97
C ILE A 52 5.32 10.02 1.80
N TYR A 53 4.01 9.85 2.04
CA TYR A 53 3.00 9.99 0.99
C TYR A 53 2.95 11.39 0.40
N HIS A 54 3.09 12.43 1.23
CA HIS A 54 3.14 13.81 0.76
C HIS A 54 4.36 14.07 -0.11
N THR A 55 5.52 13.54 0.28
CA THR A 55 6.76 13.61 -0.52
C THR A 55 6.54 12.98 -1.89
N ILE A 56 5.97 11.77 -1.93
CA ILE A 56 5.76 11.08 -3.19
C ILE A 56 4.69 11.80 -4.03
N SER A 57 3.58 12.23 -3.42
CA SER A 57 2.58 13.04 -4.12
C SER A 57 3.18 14.32 -4.72
N SER A 58 4.17 14.92 -4.05
CA SER A 58 4.86 16.11 -4.55
C SER A 58 5.74 15.79 -5.77
N ASP A 59 6.44 14.64 -5.76
CA ASP A 59 7.27 14.20 -6.90
C ASP A 59 6.44 14.01 -8.18
N PHE A 60 5.22 13.49 -8.06
CA PHE A 60 4.32 13.24 -9.19
C PHE A 60 3.35 14.39 -9.48
N SER A 61 3.40 15.48 -8.72
CA SER A 61 2.45 16.60 -8.81
C SER A 61 2.46 17.29 -10.18
N PHE A 62 3.60 17.29 -10.88
CA PHE A 62 3.75 17.89 -12.20
C PHE A 62 2.94 17.18 -13.30
N LEU A 63 2.60 15.91 -13.10
CA LEU A 63 1.71 15.13 -13.98
C LEU A 63 0.25 15.22 -13.57
N SER A 64 -0.13 16.09 -12.63
CA SER A 64 -1.54 16.32 -12.28
C SER A 64 -2.25 17.14 -13.35
N GLY A 65 -3.56 16.97 -13.48
CA GLY A 65 -4.35 17.73 -14.45
C GLY A 65 -4.24 19.25 -14.26
N LYS A 66 -4.18 19.70 -13.00
CA LYS A 66 -3.97 21.10 -12.65
C LYS A 66 -2.61 21.62 -13.16
N ALA A 67 -1.53 20.88 -12.90
CA ALA A 67 -0.19 21.28 -13.31
C ALA A 67 -0.05 21.34 -14.85
N LEU A 68 -0.63 20.37 -15.56
CA LEU A 68 -0.62 20.36 -17.02
C LEU A 68 -1.41 21.53 -17.64
N ASN A 69 -2.45 22.03 -16.98
CA ASN A 69 -3.21 23.18 -17.46
C ASN A 69 -2.54 24.53 -17.13
N GLU A 70 -2.12 24.73 -15.89
CA GLU A 70 -1.78 26.04 -15.34
C GLU A 70 -0.26 26.32 -15.30
N SER A 71 0.57 25.29 -15.10
CA SER A 71 2.00 25.49 -14.83
C SER A 71 2.81 25.85 -16.07
N SER A 72 3.91 26.60 -15.92
CA SER A 72 4.81 26.92 -17.03
C SER A 72 5.58 25.68 -17.52
N VAL A 73 5.97 25.67 -18.80
CA VAL A 73 6.75 24.56 -19.39
C VAL A 73 8.12 24.45 -18.72
N SER A 74 8.74 25.58 -18.32
CA SER A 74 10.02 25.60 -17.62
C SER A 74 9.95 24.94 -16.24
N TYR A 75 8.85 25.17 -15.50
CA TYR A 75 8.61 24.50 -14.22
C TYR A 75 8.47 22.99 -14.39
N LEU A 76 7.64 22.56 -15.36
CA LEU A 76 7.41 21.14 -15.61
C LEU A 76 8.69 20.40 -16.03
N LYS A 77 9.57 21.03 -16.83
CA LYS A 77 10.87 20.48 -17.18
C LYS A 77 11.77 20.32 -15.95
N LYS A 78 11.80 21.30 -15.05
CA LYS A 78 12.58 21.21 -13.82
C LYS A 78 12.10 20.03 -12.96
N CYS A 79 10.78 19.90 -12.75
CA CYS A 79 10.22 18.78 -12.01
C CYS A 79 10.51 17.43 -12.70
N ALA A 80 10.43 17.37 -14.02
CA ALA A 80 10.78 16.18 -14.79
C ALA A 80 12.26 15.81 -14.64
N ALA A 81 13.16 16.80 -14.58
CA ALA A 81 14.59 16.59 -14.35
C ALA A 81 14.84 16.01 -12.94
N ASP A 82 14.25 16.63 -11.91
CA ASP A 82 14.35 16.17 -10.52
C ASP A 82 13.78 14.75 -10.36
N PHE A 83 12.65 14.48 -11.02
CA PHE A 83 12.01 13.17 -11.02
C PHE A 83 12.83 12.10 -11.76
N GLY A 84 13.34 12.42 -12.95
CA GLY A 84 14.20 11.53 -13.73
C GLY A 84 15.50 11.20 -13.01
N ALA A 85 16.06 12.14 -12.24
CA ALA A 85 17.22 11.89 -11.37
C ALA A 85 16.89 10.85 -10.27
N LYS A 86 15.68 10.89 -9.71
CA LYS A 86 15.21 9.94 -8.69
C LYS A 86 14.91 8.54 -9.25
N TYR A 87 14.37 8.46 -10.47
CA TYR A 87 13.96 7.21 -11.13
C TYR A 87 14.81 6.88 -12.36
N ASN A 88 16.13 7.13 -12.27
CA ASN A 88 17.08 7.01 -13.39
C ASN A 88 17.22 5.60 -13.99
N ARG A 89 16.72 4.56 -13.31
CA ARG A 89 16.72 3.17 -13.82
C ARG A 89 15.55 2.90 -14.76
N ASP A 90 14.42 3.53 -14.51
CA ASP A 90 13.16 3.25 -15.20
C ASP A 90 12.84 4.31 -16.26
N ILE A 91 13.46 5.50 -16.18
CA ILE A 91 13.08 6.68 -16.94
C ILE A 91 14.30 7.39 -17.50
N ASP A 92 14.20 7.78 -18.77
CA ASP A 92 15.18 8.63 -19.44
C ASP A 92 14.84 10.11 -19.19
N THR A 93 15.64 10.77 -18.35
CA THR A 93 15.42 12.15 -17.91
C THR A 93 15.30 13.13 -19.08
N LEU A 94 16.20 13.05 -20.06
CA LEU A 94 16.23 13.98 -21.20
C LEU A 94 14.99 13.79 -22.08
N LYS A 95 14.59 12.53 -22.32
CA LYS A 95 13.36 12.24 -23.06
C LYS A 95 12.13 12.71 -22.28
N LEU A 96 12.06 12.45 -20.98
CA LEU A 96 10.93 12.89 -20.14
C LEU A 96 10.74 14.40 -20.19
N GLU A 97 11.80 15.20 -20.09
CA GLU A 97 11.71 16.67 -20.18
C GLU A 97 11.11 17.13 -21.52
N SER A 98 11.49 16.48 -22.62
CA SER A 98 10.96 16.78 -23.95
C SER A 98 9.51 16.32 -24.14
N GLU A 99 9.17 15.14 -23.59
CA GLU A 99 7.84 14.57 -23.61
C GLU A 99 6.87 15.46 -22.82
N VAL A 100 7.23 15.88 -21.61
CA VAL A 100 6.36 16.70 -20.75
C VAL A 100 6.05 18.05 -21.41
N ALA A 101 7.03 18.65 -22.08
CA ALA A 101 6.84 19.91 -22.78
C ALA A 101 5.80 19.82 -23.92
N THR A 102 5.79 18.71 -24.66
CA THR A 102 4.86 18.50 -25.78
C THR A 102 3.52 17.93 -25.32
N PHE A 103 3.53 17.03 -24.33
CA PHE A 103 2.35 16.40 -23.74
C PHE A 103 1.39 17.43 -23.16
N LYS A 104 1.91 18.49 -22.51
CA LYS A 104 1.10 19.59 -21.98
C LYS A 104 0.11 20.15 -23.01
N PHE A 105 0.60 20.47 -24.20
CA PHE A 105 -0.23 21.05 -25.26
C PHE A 105 -1.14 20.00 -25.89
N ARG A 106 -0.63 18.78 -26.08
CA ARG A 106 -1.39 17.69 -26.68
C ARG A 106 -2.60 17.29 -25.83
N VAL A 107 -2.43 17.24 -24.52
CA VAL A 107 -3.50 16.93 -23.57
C VAL A 107 -4.56 18.02 -23.57
N LYS A 108 -4.15 19.29 -23.59
CA LYS A 108 -5.07 20.45 -23.70
C LYS A 108 -5.89 20.43 -25.00
N GLU A 109 -5.33 19.94 -26.10
CA GLU A 109 -6.03 19.78 -27.37
C GLU A 109 -7.06 18.63 -27.31
N LEU A 110 -6.70 17.52 -26.68
CA LEU A 110 -7.53 16.31 -26.62
C LEU A 110 -8.65 16.38 -25.56
N VAL A 111 -8.47 17.18 -24.51
CA VAL A 111 -9.42 17.30 -23.40
C VAL A 111 -9.60 18.77 -23.04
N LYS A 112 -10.79 19.32 -23.29
CA LYS A 112 -11.10 20.75 -23.08
C LYS A 112 -11.11 21.19 -21.61
N ASN A 113 -11.31 20.27 -20.66
CA ASN A 113 -11.37 20.57 -19.22
C ASN A 113 -10.72 19.43 -18.39
N ILE A 114 -9.40 19.48 -18.21
CA ILE A 114 -8.62 18.55 -17.37
C ILE A 114 -8.60 18.94 -15.88
N SER A 115 -9.33 20.00 -15.51
CA SER A 115 -9.17 20.76 -14.26
C SER A 115 -9.25 19.94 -12.96
N THR A 116 -9.80 18.72 -12.98
CA THR A 116 -10.01 17.86 -11.81
C THR A 116 -9.46 16.44 -12.00
N ASP A 117 -8.73 16.19 -13.08
CA ASP A 117 -8.40 14.83 -13.49
C ASP A 117 -7.30 14.23 -12.60
N SER A 118 -7.63 13.08 -12.01
CA SER A 118 -6.70 12.24 -11.27
C SER A 118 -5.61 11.72 -12.21
N HIS A 119 -4.43 11.36 -11.71
CA HIS A 119 -3.39 10.68 -12.49
C HIS A 119 -3.93 9.46 -13.27
N LEU A 120 -4.96 8.82 -12.73
CA LEU A 120 -5.72 7.76 -13.39
C LEU A 120 -6.37 8.19 -14.71
N ASP A 121 -6.98 9.37 -14.74
CA ASP A 121 -7.72 9.83 -15.89
C ASP A 121 -6.78 10.24 -17.02
N ILE A 122 -5.62 10.82 -16.67
CA ILE A 122 -4.54 11.09 -17.62
C ILE A 122 -4.00 9.79 -18.22
N LEU A 123 -3.83 8.75 -17.41
CA LEU A 123 -3.42 7.43 -17.90
C LEU A 123 -4.48 6.82 -18.84
N LYS A 124 -5.78 6.99 -18.54
CA LYS A 124 -6.88 6.57 -19.43
C LYS A 124 -6.86 7.33 -20.74
N VAL A 125 -6.55 8.63 -20.73
CA VAL A 125 -6.41 9.45 -21.95
C VAL A 125 -5.28 8.91 -22.83
N ILE A 126 -4.11 8.61 -22.24
CA ILE A 126 -2.98 8.03 -22.98
C ILE A 126 -3.38 6.71 -23.64
N SER A 127 -4.08 5.84 -22.91
CA SER A 127 -4.55 4.55 -23.41
C SER A 127 -5.60 4.72 -24.53
N LYS A 128 -6.60 5.57 -24.32
CA LYS A 128 -7.72 5.81 -25.25
C LYS A 128 -7.26 6.37 -26.60
N TYR A 129 -6.30 7.29 -26.59
CA TYR A 129 -5.79 7.94 -27.81
C TYR A 129 -4.53 7.28 -28.37
N GLY A 130 -4.10 6.13 -27.83
CA GLY A 130 -2.94 5.39 -28.34
C GLY A 130 -1.62 6.13 -28.21
N LEU A 131 -1.49 7.03 -27.22
CA LEU A 131 -0.33 7.92 -27.07
C LEU A 131 0.89 7.24 -26.41
N ARG A 132 0.81 5.94 -26.16
CA ARG A 132 1.83 5.15 -25.46
C ARG A 132 3.20 5.20 -26.14
N ASN A 133 3.23 5.16 -27.46
CA ASN A 133 4.48 5.20 -28.23
C ASN A 133 5.07 6.62 -28.31
N ALA A 134 4.22 7.64 -28.18
CA ALA A 134 4.63 9.03 -28.23
C ALA A 134 5.16 9.55 -26.87
N TYR A 135 4.60 9.03 -25.77
CA TYR A 135 4.96 9.44 -24.41
C TYR A 135 5.24 8.23 -23.48
N PRO A 136 6.23 7.38 -23.81
CA PRO A 136 6.52 6.18 -23.04
C PRO A 136 7.03 6.47 -21.62
N ASN A 137 7.79 7.56 -21.41
CA ASN A 137 8.31 7.90 -20.09
C ASN A 137 7.22 8.46 -19.19
N ILE A 138 6.30 9.26 -19.74
CA ILE A 138 5.12 9.75 -19.00
C ILE A 138 4.20 8.59 -18.61
N GLU A 139 3.93 7.66 -19.52
CA GLU A 139 3.14 6.46 -19.21
C GLU A 139 3.79 5.65 -18.08
N THR A 140 5.10 5.46 -18.16
CA THR A 140 5.88 4.73 -17.15
C THR A 140 5.82 5.42 -15.80
N ALA A 141 5.99 6.75 -15.74
CA ALA A 141 5.86 7.53 -14.52
C ALA A 141 4.46 7.37 -13.89
N LEU A 142 3.40 7.52 -14.68
CA LEU A 142 2.02 7.33 -14.19
C LEU A 142 1.77 5.90 -13.70
N ARG A 143 2.33 4.89 -14.37
CA ARG A 143 2.22 3.49 -13.94
C ARG A 143 2.98 3.25 -12.63
N ILE A 144 4.15 3.85 -12.43
CA ILE A 144 4.88 3.77 -11.16
C ILE A 144 4.02 4.34 -10.03
N PHE A 145 3.44 5.53 -10.22
CA PHE A 145 2.57 6.15 -9.22
C PHE A 145 1.38 5.24 -8.84
N MET A 146 0.69 4.70 -9.86
CA MET A 146 -0.47 3.83 -9.67
C MET A 146 -0.13 2.50 -9.02
N THR A 147 1.00 1.90 -9.37
CA THR A 147 1.41 0.62 -8.79
C THR A 147 1.90 0.78 -7.36
N MET A 148 2.47 1.94 -7.01
CA MET A 148 2.98 2.18 -5.67
C MET A 148 1.87 2.13 -4.60
N SER A 149 0.74 2.77 -4.86
CA SER A 149 -0.41 2.75 -3.94
C SER A 149 -0.98 1.33 -3.77
N VAL A 150 -1.10 0.59 -4.88
CA VAL A 150 -1.56 -0.81 -4.86
C VAL A 150 -0.60 -1.73 -4.12
N ARG A 151 0.72 -1.53 -4.28
CA ARG A 151 1.74 -2.36 -3.61
C ARG A 151 1.68 -2.23 -2.09
N VAL A 152 1.51 -1.01 -1.56
CA VAL A 152 1.41 -0.81 -0.11
C VAL A 152 0.18 -1.53 0.46
N ALA A 153 -0.98 -1.33 -0.17
CA ALA A 153 -2.22 -2.01 0.24
C ALA A 153 -2.11 -3.54 0.17
N SER A 154 -1.47 -4.05 -0.89
CA SER A 154 -1.25 -5.50 -1.07
C SER A 154 -0.32 -6.07 0.02
N CYS A 155 0.74 -5.35 0.37
CA CYS A 155 1.64 -5.74 1.46
C CYS A 155 0.87 -5.81 2.78
N GLU A 156 0.14 -4.77 3.16
CA GLU A 156 -0.64 -4.73 4.41
C GLU A 156 -1.68 -5.85 4.47
N LEU A 157 -2.41 -6.07 3.37
CA LEU A 157 -3.37 -7.16 3.23
C LEU A 157 -2.70 -8.52 3.42
N SER A 158 -1.57 -8.76 2.75
CA SER A 158 -0.85 -10.03 2.83
C SER A 158 -0.35 -10.33 4.24
N PHE A 159 0.22 -9.34 4.94
CA PHE A 159 0.65 -9.49 6.32
C PHE A 159 -0.51 -9.73 7.29
N SER A 160 -1.65 -9.08 7.06
CA SER A 160 -2.87 -9.31 7.83
C SER A 160 -3.36 -10.77 7.68
N LYS A 161 -3.44 -11.26 6.44
CA LYS A 161 -3.83 -12.65 6.15
C LYS A 161 -2.83 -13.67 6.70
N LEU A 162 -1.53 -13.43 6.52
CA LEU A 162 -0.46 -14.23 7.13
C LEU A 162 -0.63 -14.35 8.64
N LYS A 163 -0.86 -13.23 9.33
CA LYS A 163 -1.06 -13.19 10.77
C LYS A 163 -2.28 -14.00 11.20
N VAL A 164 -3.39 -13.89 10.47
CA VAL A 164 -4.61 -14.67 10.76
C VAL A 164 -4.34 -16.17 10.58
N ILE A 165 -3.77 -16.61 9.46
CA ILE A 165 -3.47 -18.02 9.19
C ILE A 165 -2.56 -18.60 10.28
N ARG A 166 -1.50 -17.87 10.63
CA ARG A 166 -0.51 -18.29 11.63
C ARG A 166 -1.09 -18.37 13.04
N ASN A 167 -1.85 -17.36 13.45
CA ASN A 167 -2.39 -17.28 14.81
C ASN A 167 -3.60 -18.19 15.02
N TYR A 168 -4.51 -18.26 14.04
CA TYR A 168 -5.72 -19.07 14.15
C TYR A 168 -5.39 -20.57 14.21
N LEU A 169 -4.48 -21.04 13.35
CA LEU A 169 -4.09 -22.45 13.30
C LEU A 169 -3.08 -22.84 14.39
N ARG A 170 -2.49 -21.87 15.12
CA ARG A 170 -1.45 -22.06 16.16
C ARG A 170 -0.34 -23.06 15.75
N SER A 171 -0.03 -23.12 14.47
CA SER A 171 0.75 -24.19 13.86
C SER A 171 2.17 -23.75 13.54
N SER A 172 3.18 -24.54 13.90
CA SER A 172 4.51 -24.41 13.29
C SER A 172 4.44 -24.98 11.88
N MET A 173 4.20 -24.13 10.89
CA MET A 173 4.18 -24.50 9.47
C MET A 173 5.48 -24.04 8.80
N GLY A 174 5.94 -24.80 7.79
CA GLY A 174 7.01 -24.34 6.92
C GLY A 174 6.61 -23.10 6.12
N GLU A 175 7.56 -22.21 5.87
CA GLU A 175 7.35 -20.94 5.16
C GLU A 175 6.72 -21.11 3.77
N SER A 176 7.10 -22.17 3.04
CA SER A 176 6.52 -22.48 1.73
C SER A 176 5.01 -22.76 1.80
N ARG A 177 4.58 -23.59 2.75
CA ARG A 177 3.16 -23.91 2.94
C ARG A 177 2.38 -22.70 3.43
N LEU A 178 2.96 -21.89 4.32
CA LEU A 178 2.34 -20.67 4.83
C LEU A 178 2.14 -19.63 3.71
N SER A 179 3.15 -19.43 2.86
CA SER A 179 3.07 -18.54 1.70
C SER A 179 1.97 -18.98 0.73
N ASN A 180 1.92 -20.27 0.38
CA ASN A 180 0.90 -20.81 -0.52
C ASN A 180 -0.53 -20.64 0.03
N LEU A 181 -0.75 -20.91 1.33
CA LEU A 181 -2.06 -20.69 1.96
C LEU A 181 -2.47 -19.22 2.00
N THR A 182 -1.49 -18.32 2.16
CA THR A 182 -1.73 -16.88 2.14
C THR A 182 -2.19 -16.43 0.76
N ILE A 183 -1.53 -16.90 -0.30
CA ILE A 183 -1.91 -16.60 -1.68
C ILE A 183 -3.34 -17.08 -1.94
N LEU A 184 -3.67 -18.32 -1.57
CA LEU A 184 -5.04 -18.85 -1.69
C LEU A 184 -6.08 -18.02 -0.91
N SER A 185 -5.69 -17.48 0.25
CA SER A 185 -6.57 -16.66 1.09
C SER A 185 -6.76 -15.23 0.57
N ILE A 186 -5.76 -14.67 -0.13
CA ILE A 186 -5.87 -13.36 -0.80
C ILE A 186 -6.73 -13.50 -2.05
N GLU A 187 -6.45 -14.54 -2.85
CA GLU A 187 -7.14 -14.82 -4.13
C GLU A 187 -8.37 -15.73 -3.94
N TYR A 188 -9.03 -15.63 -2.79
CA TYR A 188 -10.12 -16.52 -2.40
C TYR A 188 -11.25 -16.59 -3.44
N GLU A 189 -11.59 -15.48 -4.09
CA GLU A 189 -12.62 -15.45 -5.15
C GLU A 189 -12.28 -16.32 -6.37
N LYS A 190 -10.98 -16.46 -6.67
CA LYS A 190 -10.52 -17.34 -7.74
C LYS A 190 -10.40 -18.77 -7.24
N ALA A 191 -9.83 -18.95 -6.04
CA ALA A 191 -9.65 -20.26 -5.43
C ALA A 191 -10.98 -20.99 -5.15
N SER A 192 -12.05 -20.27 -4.82
CA SER A 192 -13.38 -20.84 -4.56
C SER A 192 -14.11 -21.31 -5.81
N LYS A 193 -13.69 -20.86 -7.00
CA LYS A 193 -14.24 -21.30 -8.30
C LYS A 193 -13.54 -22.53 -8.86
N LEU A 194 -12.51 -23.00 -8.18
CA LEU A 194 -11.65 -24.08 -8.64
C LEU A 194 -12.31 -25.43 -8.32
N ASP A 195 -12.34 -26.36 -9.26
CA ASP A 195 -12.86 -27.71 -9.01
C ASP A 195 -11.81 -28.53 -8.26
N PHE A 196 -12.12 -28.88 -7.01
CA PHE A 196 -11.23 -29.68 -6.19
C PHE A 196 -10.97 -31.07 -6.77
N ASN A 197 -11.94 -31.65 -7.50
CA ASN A 197 -11.75 -32.97 -8.10
C ASN A 197 -10.70 -32.92 -9.21
N GLU A 198 -10.77 -31.90 -10.08
CA GLU A 198 -9.79 -31.68 -11.14
C GLU A 198 -8.37 -31.51 -10.59
N VAL A 199 -8.21 -30.75 -9.50
CA VAL A 199 -6.91 -30.58 -8.83
C VAL A 199 -6.38 -31.87 -8.24
N ILE A 200 -7.25 -32.67 -7.62
CA ILE A 200 -6.87 -33.96 -7.04
C ILE A 200 -6.40 -34.91 -8.14
N ASP A 201 -7.12 -34.97 -9.25
CA ASP A 201 -6.77 -35.81 -10.40
C ASP A 201 -5.44 -35.37 -11.03
N GLU A 202 -5.24 -34.06 -11.22
CA GLU A 202 -3.97 -33.52 -11.74
C GLU A 202 -2.79 -33.82 -10.78
N PHE A 203 -2.99 -33.65 -9.48
CA PHE A 203 -1.99 -33.97 -8.47
C PHE A 203 -1.66 -35.47 -8.43
N ALA A 204 -2.67 -36.33 -8.56
CA ALA A 204 -2.51 -37.78 -8.63
C ALA A 204 -1.70 -38.19 -9.87
N LEU A 205 -1.97 -37.59 -11.03
CA LEU A 205 -1.20 -37.83 -12.26
C LEU A 205 0.28 -37.42 -12.10
N PHE A 206 0.55 -36.31 -11.42
CA PHE A 206 1.92 -35.85 -11.17
C PHE A 206 2.69 -36.80 -10.24
N THR A 207 1.99 -37.41 -9.27
CA THR A 207 2.57 -38.31 -8.27
C THR A 207 2.73 -39.73 -8.81
N ALA A 208 1.78 -40.23 -9.60
CA ALA A 208 1.83 -41.54 -10.24
C ALA A 208 3.01 -41.67 -11.22
N ARG A 209 3.42 -40.58 -11.89
CA ARG A 209 4.61 -40.56 -12.76
C ARG A 209 5.92 -40.73 -12.00
N LYS A 210 5.98 -40.45 -10.69
CA LYS A 210 7.16 -40.68 -9.83
C LYS A 210 7.26 -42.11 -9.30
N LEU A 211 6.23 -42.94 -9.46
CA LEU A 211 6.18 -44.33 -8.99
C LEU A 211 6.62 -45.36 -10.03
N LYS A 212 7.41 -44.98 -11.04
CA LYS A 212 8.15 -45.94 -11.87
C LYS A 212 9.57 -46.09 -11.32
N LEU A 213 9.73 -47.05 -10.40
CA LEU A 213 11.01 -47.67 -10.01
C LEU A 213 10.76 -49.17 -9.87
#